data_AF-A0A6G3LNT1-F1
#
_entry.id   AF-A0A6G3LNT1-F1
#
_cell.length_a   1.000
_cell.length_b   1.000
_cell.length_c   1.000
_cell.angle_alpha   90.00
_cell.angle_beta   90.00
_cell.angle_gamma   90.00
#
_symmetry.space_group_name_H-M   'P 1'
#
loop_
_entity.id
_entity.type
_entity.pdbx_description
1 polymer ?
#
loop_
_entity_poly.entity_id
_entity_poly.type
_entity_poly.pdbx_seq_one_letter_code
_entity_poly.pdbx_strand_id
1 'polypeptide(L)'
;MLLKKPRTSEKDVIYLALVDSISKGGCPICRTLEKSENNLIWIILYEHVNDPYVREKINKGNGLCGYHYKKVIDMAKQDPLIGGLGPAIIVEDLLSRFVESINTDTPLSTKCYICSELEKTEDSYIASFVSKLDTTDLLSRYESNPESILCYKHF
;
A
#
# COMPACT_ATOMS: atom_id res chain seq x y z
N MET A 1 22.74 8.03 -20.85
CA MET A 1 22.95 6.84 -19.99
C MET A 1 21.68 6.02 -20.01
N LEU A 2 21.69 4.88 -20.71
CA LEU A 2 20.54 3.98 -20.80
C LEU A 2 20.45 3.19 -19.49
N LEU A 3 19.47 3.52 -18.65
CA LEU A 3 19.13 2.70 -17.48
C LEU A 3 18.67 1.34 -18.02
N LYS A 4 19.49 0.30 -17.83
CA LYS A 4 19.12 -1.07 -18.17
C LYS A 4 17.88 -1.44 -17.35
N LYS A 5 16.74 -1.58 -18.04
CA LYS A 5 15.50 -2.16 -17.48
C LYS A 5 15.88 -3.55 -16.91
N PRO A 6 15.61 -3.84 -15.62
CA PRO A 6 15.87 -5.17 -15.07
C PRO A 6 15.06 -6.20 -15.89
N ARG A 7 15.68 -7.34 -16.21
CA ARG A 7 14.99 -8.50 -16.80
C ARG A 7 14.06 -9.10 -15.74
N THR A 8 12.89 -8.50 -15.53
CA THR A 8 11.76 -9.15 -14.87
C THR A 8 11.09 -10.06 -15.90
N SER A 9 10.75 -11.30 -15.50
CA SER A 9 9.99 -12.19 -16.39
C SER A 9 8.71 -11.48 -16.83
N GLU A 10 8.34 -11.61 -18.11
CA GLU A 10 7.15 -10.96 -18.68
C GLU A 10 5.88 -11.25 -17.86
N LYS A 11 5.79 -12.46 -17.29
CA LYS A 11 4.73 -12.89 -16.37
C LYS A 11 5.26 -13.07 -14.95
N ASP A 12 5.52 -11.97 -14.27
CA ASP A 12 5.90 -11.92 -12.86
C ASP A 12 4.68 -11.83 -11.91
N VAL A 13 4.93 -11.68 -10.61
CA VAL A 13 3.87 -11.55 -9.59
C VAL A 13 2.97 -10.32 -9.83
N ILE A 14 3.54 -9.21 -10.30
CA ILE A 14 2.77 -7.99 -10.60
C ILE A 14 1.85 -8.23 -11.79
N TYR A 15 2.30 -8.95 -12.82
CA TYR A 15 1.46 -9.36 -13.96
C TYR A 15 0.26 -10.18 -13.48
N LEU A 16 0.50 -11.19 -12.63
CA LEU A 16 -0.58 -12.03 -12.10
C LEU A 16 -1.59 -11.22 -11.29
N ALA A 17 -1.12 -10.25 -10.49
CA ALA A 17 -1.99 -9.35 -9.73
C ALA A 17 -2.83 -8.43 -10.64
N LEU A 18 -2.25 -7.93 -11.74
CA LEU A 18 -2.98 -7.14 -12.73
C LEU A 18 -4.03 -7.98 -13.46
N VAL A 19 -3.71 -9.22 -13.85
CA VAL A 19 -4.69 -10.14 -14.47
C VAL A 19 -5.84 -10.46 -13.53
N ASP A 20 -5.57 -10.76 -12.26
CA ASP A 20 -6.59 -10.97 -11.21
C ASP A 20 -7.45 -9.71 -11.00
N SER A 21 -6.87 -8.53 -11.16
CA SER A 21 -7.60 -7.26 -10.97
C SER A 21 -8.47 -6.92 -12.18
N ILE A 22 -7.98 -7.17 -13.39
CA ILE A 22 -8.75 -7.02 -14.64
C ILE A 22 -9.96 -7.94 -14.62
N SER A 23 -9.82 -9.21 -14.21
CA SER A 23 -10.95 -10.15 -14.19
C SER A 23 -12.09 -9.75 -13.24
N LYS A 24 -11.82 -8.83 -12.30
CA LYS A 24 -12.80 -8.28 -11.34
C LYS A 24 -13.44 -6.97 -11.83
N GLY A 25 -13.16 -6.51 -13.06
CA GLY A 25 -13.68 -5.25 -13.61
C GLY A 25 -13.10 -4.00 -12.95
N GLY A 26 -13.60 -2.80 -13.25
CA GLY A 26 -13.10 -1.55 -12.68
C GLY A 26 -11.68 -1.19 -13.10
N CYS A 27 -11.06 -0.26 -12.35
CA CYS A 27 -9.66 0.12 -12.57
C CYS A 27 -8.68 -0.89 -11.99
N PRO A 28 -7.86 -1.57 -12.82
CA PRO A 28 -6.97 -2.60 -12.34
C PRO A 28 -5.90 -2.06 -11.40
N ILE A 29 -5.43 -0.81 -11.59
CA ILE A 29 -4.45 -0.18 -10.70
C ILE A 29 -5.08 0.16 -9.34
N CYS A 30 -6.28 0.74 -9.31
CA CYS A 30 -6.99 0.98 -8.04
C CYS A 30 -7.24 -0.32 -7.27
N ARG A 31 -7.63 -1.39 -7.95
CA ARG A 31 -7.87 -2.69 -7.30
C ARG A 31 -6.60 -3.32 -6.75
N THR A 32 -5.49 -3.29 -7.50
CA THR A 32 -4.22 -3.78 -6.97
C THR A 32 -3.76 -2.95 -5.77
N LEU A 33 -3.98 -1.64 -5.79
CA LEU A 33 -3.67 -0.76 -4.65
C LEU A 33 -4.51 -1.04 -3.41
N GLU A 34 -5.81 -1.24 -3.55
CA GLU A 34 -6.68 -1.60 -2.43
C GLU A 34 -6.23 -2.92 -1.79
N LYS A 35 -5.90 -3.92 -2.61
CA LYS A 35 -5.37 -5.21 -2.14
C LYS A 35 -4.01 -5.03 -1.46
N SER A 36 -3.12 -4.26 -2.05
CA SER A 36 -1.80 -3.96 -1.49
C SER A 36 -1.88 -3.18 -0.17
N GLU A 37 -2.83 -2.25 -0.04
CA GLU A 37 -3.09 -1.50 1.19
C GLU A 37 -3.53 -2.45 2.31
N ASN A 38 -4.55 -3.27 2.04
CA ASN A 38 -5.05 -4.22 3.03
C ASN A 38 -3.94 -5.19 3.47
N ASN A 39 -3.18 -5.71 2.51
CA ASN A 39 -2.06 -6.61 2.80
C ASN A 39 -0.94 -5.92 3.59
N LEU A 40 -0.59 -4.68 3.26
CA LEU A 40 0.42 -3.91 4.00
C LEU A 40 -0.01 -3.67 5.44
N ILE A 41 -1.26 -3.25 5.67
CA ILE A 41 -1.79 -3.06 7.03
C ILE A 41 -1.77 -4.37 7.80
N TRP A 42 -2.21 -5.46 7.17
CA TRP A 42 -2.21 -6.79 7.79
C TRP A 42 -0.80 -7.21 8.21
N ILE A 43 0.19 -7.07 7.32
CA ILE A 43 1.61 -7.37 7.58
C ILE A 43 2.17 -6.50 8.71
N ILE A 44 1.88 -5.18 8.72
CA ILE A 44 2.28 -4.29 9.81
C ILE A 44 1.76 -4.79 11.16
N LEU A 45 0.49 -5.22 11.19
CA LEU A 45 -0.20 -5.60 12.42
C LEU A 45 0.07 -7.02 12.88
N TYR A 46 0.35 -7.94 11.96
CA TYR A 46 0.58 -9.35 12.27
C TYR A 46 2.06 -9.66 12.46
N GLU A 47 2.94 -9.14 11.59
CA GLU A 47 4.36 -9.53 11.56
C GLU A 47 5.27 -8.47 12.19
N HIS A 48 4.97 -7.18 11.99
CA HIS A 48 5.94 -6.11 12.25
C HIS A 48 5.63 -5.19 13.42
N VAL A 49 4.66 -5.52 14.27
CA VAL A 49 4.38 -4.76 15.49
C VAL A 49 5.62 -4.64 16.37
N ASN A 50 6.41 -5.73 16.46
CA ASN A 50 7.63 -5.79 17.26
C ASN A 50 8.89 -5.54 16.44
N ASP A 51 8.77 -5.31 15.13
CA ASP A 51 9.91 -5.06 14.25
C ASP A 51 10.45 -3.64 14.51
N PRO A 52 11.69 -3.51 15.01
CA PRO A 52 12.26 -2.20 15.34
C PRO A 52 12.37 -1.29 14.12
N TYR A 53 12.58 -1.83 12.91
CA TYR A 53 12.72 -1.04 11.70
C TYR A 53 11.38 -0.48 11.22
N VAL A 54 10.31 -1.27 11.30
CA VAL A 54 8.96 -0.78 10.96
C VAL A 54 8.47 0.22 12.00
N ARG A 55 8.71 -0.05 13.30
CA ARG A 55 8.46 0.94 14.36
C ARG A 55 9.26 2.20 14.12
N GLU A 56 10.55 2.11 13.83
CA GLU A 56 11.40 3.26 13.53
C GLU A 56 10.91 4.05 12.32
N LYS A 57 10.40 3.41 11.26
CA LYS A 57 9.81 4.13 10.12
C LYS A 57 8.54 4.89 10.48
N ILE A 58 7.64 4.25 11.24
CA ILE A 58 6.44 4.90 11.76
C ILE A 58 6.84 6.04 12.73
N ASN A 59 7.91 5.84 13.51
CA ASN A 59 8.39 6.73 14.57
C ASN A 59 9.40 7.80 14.15
N LYS A 60 10.05 7.74 12.99
CA LYS A 60 11.02 8.78 12.58
C LYS A 60 10.39 9.87 11.71
N GLY A 61 9.14 9.72 11.29
CA GLY A 61 8.44 10.78 10.55
C GLY A 61 7.28 10.35 9.67
N ASN A 62 6.92 9.07 9.66
CA ASN A 62 5.81 8.60 8.83
C ASN A 62 4.65 8.06 9.69
N GLY A 63 3.96 8.93 10.42
CA GLY A 63 2.77 8.58 11.20
C GLY A 63 1.61 8.00 10.38
N LEU A 64 0.39 8.10 10.89
CA LEU A 64 -0.81 7.67 10.17
C LEU A 64 -1.71 8.87 9.89
N CYS A 65 -2.17 9.02 8.65
CA CYS A 65 -3.27 9.96 8.37
C CYS A 65 -4.56 9.45 9.01
N GLY A 66 -5.55 10.32 9.21
CA GLY A 66 -6.81 9.93 9.88
C GLY A 66 -7.51 8.73 9.21
N TYR A 67 -7.44 8.63 7.88
CA TYR A 67 -7.97 7.49 7.13
C TYR A 67 -7.25 6.18 7.48
N HIS A 68 -5.91 6.14 7.34
CA HIS A 68 -5.14 4.93 7.63
C HIS A 68 -5.11 4.57 9.11
N TYR A 69 -5.16 5.57 10.00
CA TYR A 69 -5.34 5.35 11.43
C TYR A 69 -6.63 4.58 11.70
N LYS A 70 -7.76 5.04 11.16
CA LYS A 70 -9.05 4.35 11.31
C LYS A 70 -9.00 2.95 10.72
N LYS A 71 -8.43 2.78 9.52
CA LYS A 71 -8.37 1.48 8.84
C LYS A 71 -7.55 0.44 9.61
N VAL A 72 -6.44 0.86 10.23
CA VAL A 72 -5.63 0.03 11.14
C VAL A 72 -6.48 -0.47 12.33
N ILE A 73 -7.23 0.43 12.96
CA ILE A 73 -8.11 0.08 14.09
C ILE A 73 -9.25 -0.85 13.66
N ASP A 74 -9.88 -0.56 12.52
CA ASP A 74 -10.99 -1.35 12.01
C ASP A 74 -10.55 -2.77 11.65
N MET A 75 -9.38 -2.93 11.00
CA MET A 75 -8.83 -4.24 10.65
C MET A 75 -8.54 -5.08 11.90
N ALA A 76 -7.93 -4.50 12.92
CA ALA A 76 -7.62 -5.22 14.16
C ALA A 76 -8.85 -5.66 14.97
N LYS A 77 -9.97 -4.94 14.84
CA LYS A 77 -11.25 -5.34 15.44
C LYS A 77 -11.91 -6.49 14.67
N GLN A 78 -11.67 -6.58 13.37
CA GLN A 78 -12.35 -7.52 12.48
C GLN A 78 -11.59 -8.84 12.32
N ASP A 79 -10.25 -8.82 12.38
CA ASP A 79 -9.40 -10.00 12.20
C ASP A 79 -8.93 -10.57 13.56
N PRO A 80 -9.43 -11.75 13.98
CA PRO A 80 -9.02 -12.38 15.23
C PRO A 80 -7.53 -12.75 15.31
N LEU A 81 -6.85 -12.90 14.17
CA LEU A 81 -5.43 -13.24 14.13
C LEU A 81 -4.53 -12.04 14.46
N ILE A 82 -5.01 -10.82 14.19
CA ILE A 82 -4.30 -9.58 14.50
C ILE A 82 -4.46 -9.23 15.99
N GLY A 83 -5.70 -9.26 16.48
CA GLY A 83 -6.04 -8.86 17.85
C GLY A 83 -5.73 -7.37 18.16
N GLY A 84 -5.87 -6.99 19.43
CA GLY A 84 -5.77 -5.57 19.83
C GLY A 84 -4.36 -5.07 20.14
N LEU A 85 -3.39 -5.96 20.38
CA LEU A 85 -2.08 -5.58 20.92
C LEU A 85 -1.23 -4.82 19.89
N GLY A 86 -1.23 -5.28 18.65
CA GLY A 86 -0.47 -4.66 17.55
C GLY A 86 -0.77 -3.19 17.33
N PRO A 87 -2.03 -2.85 17.07
CA PRO A 87 -2.45 -1.46 16.95
C PRO A 87 -2.24 -0.68 18.24
N ALA A 88 -2.46 -1.28 19.42
CA ALA A 88 -2.28 -0.57 20.69
C ALA A 88 -0.84 -0.06 20.86
N ILE A 89 0.16 -0.89 20.52
CA ILE A 89 1.57 -0.49 20.56
C ILE A 89 1.85 0.63 19.58
N ILE A 90 1.41 0.51 18.33
CA ILE A 90 1.63 1.54 17.29
C ILE A 90 0.97 2.86 17.69
N VAL A 91 -0.27 2.80 18.20
CA VAL A 91 -1.03 3.99 18.59
C VAL A 91 -0.43 4.64 19.82
N GLU A 92 -0.01 3.87 20.83
CA GLU A 92 0.67 4.40 22.01
C GLU A 92 1.93 5.17 21.62
N ASP A 93 2.77 4.59 20.77
CA ASP A 93 4.01 5.20 20.29
C ASP A 93 3.75 6.53 19.55
N LEU A 94 2.76 6.53 18.65
CA LEU A 94 2.35 7.73 17.93
C LEU A 94 1.83 8.82 18.89
N LEU A 95 0.98 8.45 19.85
CA LEU A 95 0.40 9.39 20.82
C LEU A 95 1.47 9.95 21.75
N SER A 96 2.39 9.12 22.25
CA SER A 96 3.51 9.53 23.10
C SER A 96 4.37 10.60 22.41
N ARG A 97 4.61 10.45 21.11
CA ARG A 97 5.32 11.45 20.30
C ARG A 97 4.53 12.74 20.07
N PHE A 98 3.21 12.63 19.82
CA PHE A 98 2.36 13.82 19.73
C PHE A 98 2.38 14.62 21.03
N VAL A 99 2.33 13.94 22.18
CA VAL A 99 2.44 14.59 23.49
C VAL A 99 3.82 15.24 23.67
N GLU A 100 4.90 14.55 23.31
CA GLU A 100 6.26 15.10 23.38
C GLU A 100 6.44 16.34 22.50
N SER A 101 5.92 16.31 21.27
CA SER A 101 5.92 17.42 20.33
C SER A 101 5.20 18.66 20.89
N ILE A 102 4.05 18.45 21.53
CA ILE A 102 3.30 19.52 22.19
C ILE A 102 4.10 20.08 23.37
N ASN A 103 4.68 19.22 24.20
CA ASN A 103 5.45 19.63 25.37
C ASN A 103 6.73 20.38 25.03
N THR A 104 7.33 20.09 23.88
CA THR A 104 8.59 20.68 23.42
C THR A 104 8.40 21.81 22.40
N ASP A 105 7.14 22.17 22.09
CA ASP A 105 6.78 23.11 21.00
C ASP A 105 7.52 22.83 19.69
N THR A 106 7.75 21.54 19.41
CA THR A 106 8.50 21.08 18.24
C THR A 106 7.52 20.50 17.23
N PRO A 107 7.30 21.13 16.06
CA PRO A 107 6.36 20.63 15.08
C PRO A 107 6.73 19.25 14.56
N LEU A 108 5.80 18.31 14.58
CA LEU A 108 5.96 17.02 13.92
C LEU A 108 5.65 17.15 12.42
N SER A 109 6.62 16.78 11.59
CA SER A 109 6.33 16.42 10.20
C SER A 109 5.77 15.00 10.19
N THR A 110 4.48 14.86 9.93
CA THR A 110 3.79 13.57 9.84
C THR A 110 3.37 13.27 8.41
N LYS A 111 4.25 12.63 7.64
CA LYS A 111 3.78 11.95 6.42
C LYS A 111 3.09 10.65 6.83
N CYS A 112 2.16 10.14 6.04
CA CYS A 112 1.57 8.84 6.38
C CYS A 112 2.42 7.70 5.82
N TYR A 113 2.87 6.76 6.67
CA TYR A 113 3.67 5.62 6.23
C TYR A 113 2.96 4.81 5.13
N ILE A 114 1.70 4.46 5.38
CA ILE A 114 0.92 3.66 4.43
C ILE A 114 0.69 4.43 3.13
N CYS A 115 0.38 5.74 3.17
CA CYS A 115 0.30 6.55 1.94
C CYS A 115 1.61 6.50 1.13
N SER A 116 2.75 6.71 1.78
CA SER A 116 4.05 6.72 1.11
C SER A 116 4.43 5.35 0.51
N GLU A 117 4.06 4.25 1.14
CA GLU A 117 4.29 2.92 0.57
C GLU A 117 3.30 2.61 -0.57
N LEU A 118 2.06 3.11 -0.49
CA LEU A 118 1.09 2.99 -1.56
C LEU A 118 1.46 3.80 -2.80
N GLU A 119 2.01 5.00 -2.65
CA GLU A 119 2.51 5.80 -3.78
C GLU A 119 3.60 5.04 -4.57
N LYS A 120 4.58 4.44 -3.88
CA LYS A 120 5.61 3.61 -4.53
C LYS A 120 5.03 2.37 -5.20
N THR A 121 4.04 1.77 -4.55
CA THR A 121 3.34 0.59 -5.06
C THR A 121 2.56 0.93 -6.32
N GLU A 122 1.90 2.09 -6.33
CA GLU A 122 1.18 2.64 -7.47
C GLU A 122 2.10 2.86 -8.67
N ASP A 123 3.23 3.54 -8.47
CA ASP A 123 4.24 3.74 -9.51
C ASP A 123 4.71 2.40 -10.10
N SER A 124 4.91 1.39 -9.25
CA SER A 124 5.35 0.06 -9.67
C SER A 124 4.29 -0.66 -10.50
N TYR A 125 3.02 -0.57 -10.11
CA TYR A 125 1.90 -1.15 -10.87
C TYR A 125 1.67 -0.41 -12.19
N ILE A 126 1.74 0.92 -12.22
CA ILE A 126 1.59 1.72 -13.46
C ILE A 126 2.71 1.37 -14.43
N ALA A 127 3.97 1.41 -13.99
CA ALA A 127 5.11 1.08 -14.83
C ALA A 127 5.00 -0.35 -15.40
N SER A 128 4.57 -1.30 -14.56
CA SER A 128 4.35 -2.69 -14.98
C SER A 128 3.20 -2.81 -15.96
N PHE A 129 2.06 -2.18 -15.70
CA PHE A 129 0.89 -2.19 -16.57
C PHE A 129 1.25 -1.70 -17.96
N VAL A 130 1.82 -0.50 -18.07
CA VAL A 130 2.28 0.07 -19.35
C VAL A 130 3.27 -0.86 -20.05
N SER A 131 4.24 -1.41 -19.34
CA SER A 131 5.24 -2.30 -19.97
C SER A 131 4.64 -3.61 -20.48
N LYS A 132 3.53 -4.08 -19.89
CA LYS A 132 2.94 -5.39 -20.16
C LYS A 132 1.79 -5.35 -21.16
N LEU A 133 1.24 -4.17 -21.44
CA LEU A 133 0.26 -4.00 -22.52
C LEU A 133 0.80 -4.51 -23.86
N ASP A 134 2.06 -4.18 -24.18
CA ASP A 134 2.68 -4.53 -25.46
C ASP A 134 3.48 -5.85 -25.43
N THR A 135 3.85 -6.34 -24.25
CA THR A 135 4.75 -7.49 -24.09
C THR A 135 4.06 -8.77 -23.66
N THR A 136 2.76 -8.74 -23.36
CA THR A 136 2.00 -9.90 -22.87
C THR A 136 0.56 -9.92 -23.39
N ASP A 137 -0.23 -10.91 -23.00
CA ASP A 137 -1.68 -10.98 -23.27
C ASP A 137 -2.52 -10.04 -22.39
N LEU A 138 -1.90 -9.09 -21.67
CA LEU A 138 -2.59 -8.18 -20.75
C LEU A 138 -3.60 -7.26 -21.46
N LEU A 139 -3.26 -6.71 -22.63
CA LEU A 139 -4.16 -5.84 -23.38
C LEU A 139 -5.41 -6.61 -23.84
N SER A 140 -5.24 -7.79 -24.42
CA SER A 140 -6.38 -8.61 -24.84
C SER A 140 -7.30 -8.98 -23.66
N ARG A 141 -6.73 -9.22 -22.47
CA ARG A 141 -7.52 -9.46 -21.25
C ARG A 141 -8.27 -8.23 -20.78
N TYR A 142 -7.63 -7.06 -20.85
CA TYR A 142 -8.27 -5.79 -20.53
C TYR A 142 -9.46 -5.50 -21.45
N GLU A 143 -9.27 -5.63 -22.76
CA GLU A 143 -10.31 -5.35 -23.77
C GLU A 143 -11.47 -6.35 -23.76
N SER A 144 -11.19 -7.61 -23.44
CA SER A 144 -12.21 -8.67 -23.39
C SER A 144 -13.12 -8.60 -22.17
N ASN A 145 -12.75 -7.84 -21.13
CA ASN A 145 -13.62 -7.63 -19.99
C ASN A 145 -14.39 -6.29 -20.14
N PRO A 146 -15.71 -6.31 -20.38
CA PRO A 146 -16.51 -5.09 -20.57
C PRO A 146 -16.58 -4.19 -19.32
N GLU A 147 -16.28 -4.73 -18.14
CA GLU A 147 -16.23 -3.94 -16.90
C GLU A 147 -14.88 -3.27 -16.66
N SER A 148 -13.86 -3.56 -17.47
CA SER A 148 -12.53 -2.94 -17.33
C SER A 148 -12.56 -1.49 -17.77
N ILE A 149 -12.16 -0.61 -16.86
CA ILE A 149 -12.08 0.84 -17.09
C ILE A 149 -10.82 1.40 -16.45
N LEU A 150 -10.25 2.48 -16.96
CA LEU A 150 -9.28 3.27 -16.20
C LEU A 150 -10.02 4.40 -15.49
N CYS A 151 -9.71 4.62 -14.20
CA CYS A 151 -10.27 5.76 -13.49
C CYS A 151 -9.62 7.06 -13.99
N TYR A 152 -10.22 8.21 -13.69
CA TYR A 152 -9.67 9.51 -14.12
C TYR A 152 -8.20 9.73 -13.73
N LYS A 153 -7.76 9.18 -12.59
CA LYS A 153 -6.36 9.26 -12.14
C LYS A 153 -5.41 8.36 -12.97
N HIS A 154 -5.92 7.26 -13.52
CA HIS A 154 -5.13 6.22 -14.18
C HIS A 154 -5.36 6.10 -15.68
N PHE A 155 -6.14 7.03 -16.27
CA PHE A 155 -6.36 7.11 -17.71
C PHE A 155 -5.15 7.73 -18.44
#